data_AF-A0A2N2RTA4-F1
#
_entry.id   AF-A0A2N2RTA4-F1
#
_cell.length_a   1.000
_cell.length_b   1.000
_cell.length_c   1.000
_cell.angle_alpha   90.00
_cell.angle_beta   90.00
_cell.angle_gamma   90.00
#
_symmetry.space_group_name_H-M   'P 1'
#
loop_
_entity.id
_entity.type
_entity.pdbx_description
1 polymer ?
#
loop_
_entity_poly.entity_id
_entity_poly.type
_entity_poly.pdbx_seq_one_letter_code
_entity_poly.pdbx_strand_id
1 'polypeptide(L)'
;MSYILKGLIFRLAVLFAIFISYPLQAASDFPCVKEVCVGDGLDKLRAIDWHPVHYTQKRVERIRKDERARRAKTYRGFSRDGVPSYLIVRVFDNDLLDDMAGVKIACSPNALVGSFSSEGGHKTDVHVSLLPSNDADNMVWRVTSINRVYKGLESPSQRKQLHQELNARYGKHLNPKPGESGVLIVPMGKETTLSLHWVDVARNKNYGKHPQCEQSQNISID
;
A
#
# COMPACT_ATOMS: atom_id res chain seq x y z
N MET A 1 -40.99 -51.88 -40.75
CA MET A 1 -40.37 -52.99 -40.01
C MET A 1 -38.97 -52.59 -39.61
N SER A 2 -38.63 -52.85 -38.34
CA SER A 2 -37.28 -53.00 -37.76
C SER A 2 -36.36 -51.77 -37.60
N TYR A 3 -36.44 -51.24 -36.39
CA TYR A 3 -35.37 -50.88 -35.45
C TYR A 3 -33.96 -51.46 -35.68
N ILE A 4 -33.01 -50.77 -35.04
CA ILE A 4 -31.68 -51.19 -34.51
C ILE A 4 -30.49 -50.74 -35.35
N LEU A 5 -29.95 -49.57 -35.01
CA LEU A 5 -28.51 -49.44 -34.81
C LEU A 5 -28.24 -48.47 -33.64
N LYS A 6 -28.34 -49.04 -32.44
CA LYS A 6 -27.78 -48.47 -31.21
C LYS A 6 -26.27 -48.60 -31.25
N GLY A 7 -25.57 -47.55 -30.85
CA GLY A 7 -24.25 -47.68 -30.23
C GLY A 7 -23.08 -47.20 -31.07
N LEU A 8 -22.77 -45.90 -30.96
CA LEU A 8 -21.38 -45.49 -30.82
C LEU A 8 -21.32 -44.22 -29.94
N ILE A 9 -21.26 -44.45 -28.62
CA ILE A 9 -20.27 -43.83 -27.71
C ILE A 9 -20.16 -42.29 -27.86
N PHE A 10 -21.00 -41.47 -27.23
CA PHE A 10 -20.93 -41.09 -25.82
C PHE A 10 -19.52 -40.90 -25.23
N ARG A 11 -18.58 -40.27 -25.96
CA ARG A 11 -17.31 -39.76 -25.39
C ARG A 11 -16.78 -38.55 -26.18
N LEU A 12 -17.13 -37.33 -25.78
CA LEU A 12 -16.20 -36.19 -25.60
C LEU A 12 -16.90 -34.92 -25.08
N ALA A 13 -17.89 -35.07 -24.21
CA ALA A 13 -18.44 -33.95 -23.43
C ALA A 13 -17.63 -33.76 -22.14
N VAL A 14 -16.31 -33.52 -22.24
CA VAL A 14 -15.47 -33.08 -21.10
C VAL A 14 -14.30 -32.28 -21.67
N LEU A 15 -14.58 -31.12 -22.27
CA LEU A 15 -13.56 -30.13 -22.57
C LEU A 15 -13.71 -28.97 -21.58
N PHE A 16 -12.90 -29.05 -20.53
CA PHE A 16 -12.31 -27.91 -19.83
C PHE A 16 -13.27 -26.93 -19.15
N ALA A 17 -14.14 -27.44 -18.26
CA ALA A 17 -14.44 -26.71 -17.04
C ALA A 17 -13.25 -26.90 -16.07
N ILE A 18 -12.10 -26.29 -16.36
CA ILE A 18 -11.12 -26.06 -15.30
C ILE A 18 -11.74 -24.99 -14.39
N PHE A 19 -12.55 -25.44 -13.44
CA PHE A 19 -12.65 -24.73 -12.18
C PHE A 19 -11.25 -24.77 -11.59
N ILE A 20 -10.46 -23.74 -11.88
CA ILE A 20 -9.30 -23.41 -11.07
C ILE A 20 -9.90 -22.98 -9.74
N SER A 21 -10.16 -23.97 -8.89
CA SER A 21 -10.37 -23.79 -7.46
C SER A 21 -9.02 -23.30 -6.93
N TYR A 22 -8.76 -22.00 -7.10
CA TYR A 22 -7.69 -21.35 -6.38
C TYR A 22 -7.97 -21.65 -4.91
N PRO A 23 -7.03 -22.27 -4.18
CA PRO A 23 -7.19 -22.39 -2.74
C PRO A 23 -7.40 -20.97 -2.23
N LEU A 24 -8.57 -20.75 -1.63
CA LEU A 24 -8.90 -19.56 -0.87
C LEU A 24 -7.98 -19.58 0.35
N GLN A 25 -6.71 -19.26 0.12
CA GLN A 25 -5.75 -18.96 1.16
C GLN A 25 -6.44 -17.90 2.01
N ALA A 26 -6.60 -18.16 3.31
CA ALA A 26 -7.29 -17.27 4.23
C ALA A 26 -6.68 -15.87 4.08
N ALA A 27 -7.28 -15.08 3.20
CA ALA A 27 -6.80 -13.78 2.84
C ALA A 27 -6.98 -12.99 4.11
N SER A 28 -5.87 -12.60 4.72
CA SER A 28 -5.89 -11.58 5.76
C SER A 28 -6.81 -10.48 5.26
N ASP A 29 -7.90 -10.27 5.99
CA ASP A 29 -9.14 -9.65 5.55
C ASP A 29 -8.98 -8.13 5.44
N PHE A 30 -7.89 -7.68 4.81
CA PHE A 30 -7.50 -6.28 4.73
C PHE A 30 -8.31 -5.56 3.66
N PRO A 31 -8.74 -4.32 3.92
CA PRO A 31 -9.52 -3.57 2.95
C PRO A 31 -8.64 -3.20 1.74
N CYS A 32 -9.21 -3.33 0.55
CA CYS A 32 -8.53 -3.09 -0.73
C CYS A 32 -9.28 -2.08 -1.62
N VAL A 33 -8.54 -1.43 -2.51
CA VAL A 33 -9.07 -0.70 -3.66
C VAL A 33 -8.47 -1.31 -4.92
N LYS A 34 -9.32 -1.89 -5.78
CA LYS A 34 -8.89 -2.57 -7.01
C LYS A 34 -7.86 -3.68 -6.70
N GLU A 35 -6.61 -3.51 -7.14
CA GLU A 35 -5.52 -4.49 -7.05
C GLU A 35 -4.59 -4.26 -5.86
N VAL A 36 -4.86 -3.26 -5.01
CA VAL A 36 -4.04 -2.95 -3.84
C VAL A 36 -4.82 -3.02 -2.54
N CYS A 37 -4.27 -3.76 -1.59
CA CYS A 37 -4.77 -3.95 -0.24
C CYS A 37 -3.83 -3.31 0.79
N VAL A 38 -4.39 -2.91 1.93
CA VAL A 38 -3.56 -2.62 3.10
C VAL A 38 -2.76 -3.87 3.46
N GLY A 39 -1.46 -3.71 3.73
CA GLY A 39 -0.55 -4.82 4.02
C GLY A 39 0.17 -5.41 2.80
N ASP A 40 -0.19 -5.04 1.58
CA ASP A 40 0.50 -5.53 0.38
C ASP A 40 1.97 -5.14 0.35
N GLY A 41 2.82 -6.02 -0.20
CA GLY A 41 4.24 -5.79 -0.41
C GLY A 41 4.57 -5.19 -1.78
N LEU A 42 5.87 -4.95 -2.04
CA LEU A 42 6.34 -4.39 -3.33
C LEU A 42 5.96 -5.26 -4.53
N ASP A 43 5.82 -6.58 -4.35
CA ASP A 43 5.41 -7.51 -5.40
C ASP A 43 4.06 -7.15 -6.00
N LYS A 44 3.09 -6.76 -5.18
CA LYS A 44 1.77 -6.30 -5.64
C LYS A 44 1.83 -4.91 -6.27
N LEU A 45 2.67 -4.03 -5.73
CA LEU A 45 2.80 -2.66 -6.23
C LEU A 45 3.40 -2.58 -7.63
N ARG A 46 4.25 -3.56 -8.02
CA ARG A 46 4.82 -3.64 -9.38
C ARG A 46 3.79 -3.88 -10.48
N ALA A 47 2.60 -4.38 -10.14
CA ALA A 47 1.52 -4.62 -11.11
C ALA A 47 0.67 -3.37 -11.39
N ILE A 48 0.91 -2.28 -10.66
CA ILE A 48 0.11 -1.05 -10.71
C ILE A 48 0.82 -0.03 -11.58
N ASP A 49 0.10 0.57 -12.52
CA ASP A 49 0.61 1.67 -13.33
C ASP A 49 0.60 2.99 -12.52
N TRP A 50 1.72 3.31 -11.89
CA TRP A 50 1.89 4.53 -11.09
C TRP A 50 2.06 5.75 -11.98
N HIS A 51 1.46 6.88 -11.55
CA HIS A 51 1.74 8.16 -12.15
C HIS A 51 3.22 8.52 -11.98
N PRO A 52 3.92 8.93 -13.05
CA PRO A 52 5.34 9.24 -13.00
C PRO A 52 5.61 10.46 -12.13
N VAL A 53 6.74 10.46 -11.44
CA VAL A 53 7.15 11.52 -10.52
C VAL A 53 8.49 12.09 -10.95
N HIS A 54 8.54 13.40 -11.18
CA HIS A 54 9.81 14.05 -11.48
C HIS A 54 10.62 14.37 -10.22
N TYR A 55 11.73 13.66 -10.05
CA TYR A 55 12.70 13.83 -8.96
C TYR A 55 13.74 14.89 -9.32
N THR A 56 13.39 16.16 -9.14
CA THR A 56 14.34 17.26 -9.37
C THR A 56 15.07 17.64 -8.09
N GLN A 57 16.35 17.99 -8.20
CA GLN A 57 17.12 18.57 -7.10
C GLN A 57 16.40 19.79 -6.50
N LYS A 58 15.79 20.64 -7.35
CA LYS A 58 14.96 21.77 -6.94
C LYS A 58 13.81 21.36 -6.01
N ARG A 59 13.18 20.21 -6.23
CA ARG A 59 12.11 19.70 -5.35
C ARG A 59 12.64 19.27 -4.00
N VAL A 60 13.83 18.66 -3.96
CA VAL A 60 14.54 18.34 -2.72
C VAL A 60 14.91 19.63 -1.97
N GLU A 61 15.47 20.63 -2.65
CA GLU A 61 15.93 21.89 -2.07
C GLU A 61 14.80 22.76 -1.47
N ARG A 62 13.56 22.63 -1.97
CA ARG A 62 12.38 23.25 -1.35
C ARG A 62 12.11 22.74 0.06
N ILE A 63 12.61 21.55 0.41
CA ILE A 63 12.51 21.00 1.75
C ILE A 63 13.59 21.67 2.61
N ARG A 64 13.18 22.22 3.76
CA ARG A 64 14.07 22.89 4.70
C ARG A 64 15.26 21.99 5.04
N LYS A 65 16.46 22.57 5.21
CA LYS A 65 17.72 21.82 5.40
C LYS A 65 17.67 20.89 6.63
N ASP A 66 17.11 21.37 7.73
CA ASP A 66 16.86 20.60 8.94
C ASP A 66 15.90 19.42 8.68
N GLU A 67 14.85 19.65 7.91
CA GLU A 67 13.90 18.61 7.53
C GLU A 67 14.53 17.54 6.62
N ARG A 68 15.36 17.95 5.65
CA ARG A 68 16.14 17.01 4.83
C ARG A 68 17.07 16.17 5.69
N ALA A 69 17.81 16.79 6.60
CA ALA A 69 18.70 16.07 7.51
C ALA A 69 17.92 15.10 8.42
N ARG A 70 16.72 15.48 8.88
CA ARG A 70 15.84 14.61 9.66
C ARG A 70 15.37 13.40 8.85
N ARG A 71 14.92 13.60 7.61
CA ARG A 71 14.49 12.52 6.71
C ARG A 71 15.65 11.62 6.29
N ALA A 72 16.84 12.16 6.09
CA ALA A 72 18.03 11.38 5.79
C ALA A 72 18.38 10.42 6.93
N LYS A 73 18.28 10.86 8.18
CA LYS A 73 18.50 10.03 9.38
C LYS A 73 17.48 8.89 9.54
N THR A 74 16.34 8.95 8.85
CA THR A 74 15.36 7.86 8.88
C THR A 74 15.93 6.59 8.26
N TYR A 75 16.71 6.66 7.18
CA TYR A 75 17.15 5.48 6.45
C TYR A 75 18.62 5.18 6.72
N ARG A 76 18.92 3.95 7.14
CA ARG A 76 20.30 3.50 7.35
C ARG A 76 20.86 2.85 6.08
N GLY A 77 22.19 2.80 5.97
CA GLY A 77 22.88 2.25 4.79
C GLY A 77 23.28 3.30 3.74
N PHE A 78 22.87 4.56 3.92
CA PHE A 78 23.28 5.67 3.08
C PHE A 78 24.21 6.62 3.84
N SER A 79 25.16 7.24 3.12
CA SER A 79 25.89 8.37 3.68
C SER A 79 24.94 9.56 3.90
N ARG A 80 25.30 10.49 4.80
CA ARG A 80 24.44 11.63 5.17
C ARG A 80 23.93 12.42 3.96
N ASP A 81 24.75 12.52 2.91
CA ASP A 81 24.44 13.24 1.67
C ASP A 81 24.09 12.30 0.49
N GLY A 82 24.15 10.99 0.70
CA GLY A 82 23.90 9.97 -0.33
C GLY A 82 22.49 9.35 -0.28
N VAL A 83 21.57 9.92 0.51
CA VAL A 83 20.19 9.42 0.59
C VAL A 83 19.45 9.74 -0.72
N PRO A 84 18.87 8.74 -1.40
CA PRO A 84 18.11 8.96 -2.62
C PRO A 84 17.02 10.02 -2.49
N SER A 85 16.90 10.86 -3.53
CA SER A 85 15.96 11.99 -3.54
C SER A 85 14.52 11.57 -3.25
N TYR A 86 14.07 10.41 -3.75
CA TYR A 86 12.71 9.91 -3.58
C TYR A 86 12.36 9.64 -2.11
N LEU A 87 13.33 9.17 -1.30
CA LEU A 87 13.19 8.98 0.14
C LEU A 87 13.06 10.33 0.87
N ILE A 88 13.76 11.35 0.39
CA ILE A 88 13.69 12.71 0.93
C ILE A 88 12.37 13.39 0.56
N VAL A 89 11.91 13.27 -0.69
CA VAL A 89 10.64 13.87 -1.13
C VAL A 89 9.40 13.04 -0.74
N ARG A 90 9.61 11.82 -0.25
CA ARG A 90 8.58 10.88 0.24
C ARG A 90 7.56 10.46 -0.82
N VAL A 91 8.02 10.22 -2.04
CA VAL A 91 7.16 9.78 -3.15
C VAL A 91 7.86 8.74 -4.01
N PHE A 92 7.11 7.83 -4.60
CA PHE A 92 7.62 6.76 -5.48
C PHE A 92 6.75 6.61 -6.74
N ASP A 93 7.30 5.96 -7.75
CA ASP A 93 6.65 5.53 -8.99
C ASP A 93 7.23 4.18 -9.45
N ASN A 94 6.88 3.75 -10.67
CA ASN A 94 7.31 2.48 -11.26
C ASN A 94 8.84 2.29 -11.25
N ASP A 95 9.58 3.34 -11.62
CA ASP A 95 11.02 3.29 -11.84
C ASP A 95 11.81 3.07 -10.53
N LEU A 96 11.17 3.31 -9.39
CA LEU A 96 11.81 3.26 -8.08
C LEU A 96 11.46 2.04 -7.24
N LEU A 97 10.55 1.18 -7.70
CA LEU A 97 10.12 0.02 -6.91
C LEU A 97 11.27 -0.95 -6.62
N ASP A 98 12.22 -1.09 -7.56
CA ASP A 98 13.40 -1.92 -7.37
C ASP A 98 14.46 -1.26 -6.47
N ASP A 99 14.67 0.04 -6.62
CA ASP A 99 15.51 0.82 -5.69
C ASP A 99 14.98 0.77 -4.25
N MET A 100 13.65 0.82 -4.10
CA MET A 100 12.99 0.67 -2.81
C MET A 100 13.27 -0.70 -2.19
N ALA A 101 13.31 -1.77 -2.98
CA ALA A 101 13.62 -3.11 -2.49
C ALA A 101 15.05 -3.22 -1.91
N GLY A 102 15.96 -2.33 -2.33
CA GLY A 102 17.30 -2.18 -1.75
C GLY A 102 17.34 -1.52 -0.37
N VAL A 103 16.30 -0.78 0.02
CA VAL A 103 16.22 -0.12 1.33
C VAL A 103 15.74 -1.12 2.38
N LYS A 104 16.64 -1.50 3.28
CA LYS A 104 16.37 -2.55 4.28
C LYS A 104 15.92 -2.04 5.63
N ILE A 105 16.25 -0.80 6.00
CA ILE A 105 16.03 -0.29 7.38
C ILE A 105 15.54 1.15 7.39
N ALA A 106 14.53 1.40 8.23
CA ALA A 106 14.11 2.71 8.67
C ALA A 106 14.15 2.80 10.21
N CYS A 107 14.71 3.87 10.76
CA CYS A 107 14.85 4.10 12.21
C CYS A 107 13.74 4.97 12.81
N SER A 108 12.78 5.39 12.01
CA SER A 108 11.61 6.13 12.46
C SER A 108 10.44 5.85 11.52
N PRO A 109 9.19 5.96 12.01
CA PRO A 109 8.03 5.84 11.15
C PRO A 109 8.11 6.79 9.96
N ASN A 110 7.95 6.22 8.77
CA ASN A 110 8.02 6.92 7.50
C ASN A 110 6.98 6.37 6.55
N ALA A 111 6.52 7.19 5.61
CA ALA A 111 5.72 6.74 4.49
C ALA A 111 6.22 7.42 3.23
N LEU A 112 6.29 6.66 2.14
CA LEU A 112 6.36 7.18 0.79
C LEU A 112 4.95 7.12 0.18
N VAL A 113 4.66 8.04 -0.75
CA VAL A 113 3.36 8.11 -1.42
C VAL A 113 3.53 7.88 -2.91
N GLY A 114 2.80 6.91 -3.45
CA GLY A 114 2.61 6.70 -4.87
C GLY A 114 1.18 7.06 -5.24
N SER A 115 0.95 7.54 -6.46
CA SER A 115 -0.39 7.89 -6.94
C SER A 115 -0.70 7.14 -8.22
N PHE A 116 -1.94 6.67 -8.37
CA PHE A 116 -2.43 6.09 -9.62
C PHE A 116 -3.91 6.45 -9.83
N SER A 117 -4.45 6.11 -11.00
CA SER A 117 -5.88 6.23 -11.30
C SER A 117 -6.55 4.87 -11.11
N SER A 118 -7.44 4.76 -10.13
CA SER A 118 -8.23 3.55 -9.90
C SER A 118 -9.51 3.56 -10.75
N GLU A 119 -10.37 2.55 -10.55
CA GLU A 119 -11.64 2.38 -11.26
C GLU A 119 -12.44 3.71 -11.38
N GLY A 120 -13.06 3.96 -12.53
CA GLY A 120 -13.77 5.22 -12.77
C GLY A 120 -12.87 6.47 -12.84
N GLY A 121 -11.55 6.29 -13.00
CA GLY A 121 -10.59 7.40 -13.13
C GLY A 121 -10.33 8.16 -11.83
N HIS A 122 -10.65 7.55 -10.68
CA HIS A 122 -10.51 8.21 -9.38
C HIS A 122 -9.06 8.21 -8.92
N LYS A 123 -8.52 9.40 -8.62
CA LYS A 123 -7.18 9.54 -8.06
C LYS A 123 -7.09 8.76 -6.75
N THR A 124 -6.08 7.89 -6.67
CA THR A 124 -5.80 7.04 -5.52
C THR A 124 -4.34 7.18 -5.10
N ASP A 125 -4.12 7.58 -3.86
CA ASP A 125 -2.81 7.74 -3.24
C ASP A 125 -2.56 6.56 -2.30
N VAL A 126 -1.44 5.87 -2.47
CA VAL A 126 -1.04 4.70 -1.68
C VAL A 126 0.19 5.06 -0.88
N HIS A 127 0.07 4.90 0.44
CA HIS A 127 1.14 5.11 1.39
C HIS A 127 1.81 3.78 1.68
N VAL A 128 3.13 3.74 1.55
CA VAL A 128 3.95 2.57 1.82
C VAL A 128 5.00 2.92 2.86
N SER A 129 5.20 2.02 3.80
CA SER A 129 6.16 2.19 4.89
C SER A 129 7.03 0.95 4.98
N LEU A 130 8.29 1.16 5.34
CA LEU A 130 9.20 0.09 5.65
C LEU A 130 8.94 -0.31 7.11
N LEU A 131 8.42 -1.51 7.35
CA LEU A 131 7.95 -1.95 8.67
C LEU A 131 8.89 -2.99 9.28
N PRO A 132 9.13 -2.97 10.60
CA PRO A 132 9.78 -4.07 11.30
C PRO A 132 9.11 -5.41 10.98
N SER A 133 9.92 -6.44 10.73
CA SER A 133 9.44 -7.80 10.49
C SER A 133 9.82 -8.72 11.66
N ASN A 134 9.48 -10.01 11.57
CA ASN A 134 9.94 -11.01 12.54
C ASN A 134 11.45 -11.27 12.43
N ASP A 135 12.05 -10.92 11.30
CA ASP A 135 13.49 -10.90 11.11
C ASP A 135 14.04 -9.59 11.69
N ALA A 136 14.90 -9.70 12.70
CA ALA A 136 15.46 -8.56 13.41
C ALA A 136 16.41 -7.72 12.54
N ASP A 137 16.94 -8.30 11.45
CA ASP A 137 17.89 -7.65 10.54
C ASP A 137 17.22 -7.05 9.31
N ASN A 138 15.92 -7.32 9.09
CA ASN A 138 15.21 -6.92 7.89
C ASN A 138 13.85 -6.28 8.19
N MET A 139 13.63 -5.13 7.56
CA MET A 139 12.30 -4.53 7.46
C MET A 139 11.68 -4.80 6.09
N VAL A 140 10.36 -4.80 6.04
CA VAL A 140 9.58 -5.09 4.82
C VAL A 140 8.70 -3.92 4.43
N TRP A 141 8.75 -3.53 3.16
CA TRP A 141 7.82 -2.52 2.64
C TRP A 141 6.41 -3.07 2.61
N ARG A 142 5.47 -2.30 3.17
CA ARG A 142 4.05 -2.64 3.24
C ARG A 142 3.20 -1.42 2.94
N VAL A 143 2.08 -1.64 2.26
CA VAL A 143 1.01 -0.64 2.15
C VAL A 143 0.42 -0.38 3.54
N THR A 144 0.48 0.87 3.99
CA THR A 144 -0.03 1.28 5.30
C THR A 144 -1.31 2.09 5.21
N SER A 145 -1.55 2.75 4.08
CA SER A 145 -2.81 3.45 3.82
C SER A 145 -3.10 3.57 2.33
N ILE A 146 -4.38 3.59 1.98
CA ILE A 146 -4.90 3.86 0.63
C ILE A 146 -5.94 4.97 0.77
N ASN A 147 -5.74 6.08 0.06
CA ASN A 147 -6.64 7.21 0.03
C ASN A 147 -7.21 7.38 -1.38
N ARG A 148 -8.53 7.36 -1.54
CA ARG A 148 -9.19 7.53 -2.83
C ARG A 148 -10.17 8.68 -2.76
N VAL A 149 -10.10 9.57 -3.75
CA VAL A 149 -10.97 10.74 -3.87
C VAL A 149 -12.01 10.49 -4.95
N TYR A 150 -13.28 10.51 -4.57
CA TYR A 150 -14.44 10.46 -5.45
C TYR A 150 -14.90 11.88 -5.75
N LYS A 151 -14.79 12.30 -7.01
CA LYS A 151 -15.17 13.64 -7.49
C LYS A 151 -16.47 13.59 -8.29
N GLY A 152 -17.06 14.77 -8.51
CA GLY A 152 -18.25 14.90 -9.37
C GLY A 152 -19.56 14.49 -8.71
N LEU A 153 -19.61 14.47 -7.37
CA LEU A 153 -20.82 14.13 -6.62
C LEU A 153 -21.69 15.37 -6.41
N GLU A 154 -22.29 15.85 -7.50
CA GLU A 154 -23.01 17.14 -7.53
C GLU A 154 -24.29 17.10 -6.70
N SER A 155 -25.02 15.98 -6.74
CA SER A 155 -26.29 15.84 -6.02
C SER A 155 -26.14 15.16 -4.65
N PRO A 156 -27.00 15.49 -3.67
CA PRO A 156 -27.07 14.76 -2.40
C PRO A 156 -27.36 13.26 -2.55
N SER A 157 -28.15 12.87 -3.57
CA SER A 157 -28.49 11.47 -3.83
C SER A 157 -27.29 10.65 -4.28
N GLN A 158 -26.45 11.18 -5.18
CA GLN A 158 -25.19 10.54 -5.58
C GLN A 158 -24.26 10.30 -4.39
N ARG A 159 -24.12 11.30 -3.50
CA ARG A 159 -23.31 11.15 -2.27
C ARG A 159 -23.87 10.07 -1.35
N LYS A 160 -25.19 10.05 -1.16
CA LYS A 160 -25.87 9.03 -0.34
C LYS A 160 -25.65 7.62 -0.91
N GLN A 161 -25.81 7.45 -2.22
CA GLN A 161 -25.59 6.17 -2.89
C GLN A 161 -24.14 5.69 -2.73
N LEU A 162 -23.15 6.55 -3.05
CA LEU A 162 -21.75 6.20 -2.87
C LEU A 162 -21.45 5.80 -1.42
N HIS A 163 -21.97 6.54 -0.44
CA HIS A 163 -21.75 6.22 0.96
C HIS A 163 -22.36 4.86 1.34
N GLN A 164 -23.54 4.52 0.81
CA GLN A 164 -24.14 3.19 1.00
C GLN A 164 -23.28 2.08 0.38
N GLU A 165 -22.76 2.28 -0.82
CA GLU A 165 -21.88 1.32 -1.50
C GLU A 165 -20.56 1.12 -0.73
N LEU A 166 -19.94 2.22 -0.28
CA LEU A 166 -18.72 2.17 0.52
C LEU A 166 -18.96 1.49 1.87
N ASN A 167 -20.06 1.78 2.55
CA ASN A 167 -20.41 1.12 3.81
C ASN A 167 -20.72 -0.36 3.62
N ALA A 168 -21.40 -0.74 2.53
CA ALA A 168 -21.65 -2.15 2.23
C ALA A 168 -20.34 -2.91 2.00
N ARG A 169 -19.36 -2.29 1.34
CA ARG A 169 -18.05 -2.90 1.04
C ARG A 169 -17.10 -2.92 2.24
N TYR A 170 -17.06 -1.83 3.01
CA TYR A 170 -16.01 -1.58 3.99
C TYR A 170 -16.52 -1.47 5.44
N GLY A 171 -17.82 -1.58 5.67
CA GLY A 171 -18.46 -1.33 6.96
C GLY A 171 -17.90 -2.18 8.12
N LYS A 172 -17.40 -3.39 7.82
CA LYS A 172 -16.75 -4.26 8.82
C LYS A 172 -15.46 -3.67 9.43
N HIS A 173 -14.89 -2.63 8.82
CA HIS A 173 -13.64 -1.97 9.24
C HIS A 173 -13.84 -0.55 9.80
N LEU A 174 -15.08 -0.07 9.98
CA LEU A 174 -15.31 1.31 10.46
C LEU A 174 -14.89 1.53 11.91
N ASN A 175 -14.88 0.47 12.73
CA ASN A 175 -14.50 0.52 14.15
C ASN A 175 -13.34 -0.44 14.44
N PRO A 176 -12.15 -0.19 13.87
CA PRO A 176 -11.03 -1.11 13.98
C PRO A 176 -10.49 -1.13 15.42
N LYS A 177 -10.08 -2.31 15.89
CA LYS A 177 -9.29 -2.42 17.11
C LYS A 177 -7.81 -2.12 16.82
N PRO A 178 -7.00 -1.78 17.84
CA PRO A 178 -5.55 -1.74 17.71
C PRO A 178 -5.01 -3.05 17.12
N GLY A 179 -4.21 -2.94 16.06
CA GLY A 179 -3.68 -4.06 15.29
C GLY A 179 -4.47 -4.38 14.02
N GLU A 180 -5.68 -3.86 13.87
CA GLU A 180 -6.56 -4.13 12.72
C GLU A 180 -6.47 -3.04 11.64
N SER A 181 -7.08 -3.29 10.48
CA SER A 181 -7.26 -2.27 9.44
C SER A 181 -8.57 -1.52 9.63
N GLY A 182 -8.47 -0.20 9.48
CA GLY A 182 -9.56 0.76 9.60
C GLY A 182 -9.99 1.37 8.28
N VAL A 183 -11.23 1.85 8.26
CA VAL A 183 -11.82 2.63 7.18
C VAL A 183 -12.36 3.94 7.73
N LEU A 184 -12.10 5.02 7.00
CA LEU A 184 -12.71 6.31 7.23
C LEU A 184 -13.31 6.81 5.90
N ILE A 185 -14.57 7.26 5.94
CA ILE A 185 -15.27 7.83 4.79
C ILE A 185 -15.65 9.26 5.15
N VAL A 186 -15.07 10.24 4.46
CA VAL A 186 -15.25 11.67 4.77
C VAL A 186 -15.89 12.39 3.58
N PRO A 187 -17.12 12.91 3.70
CA PRO A 187 -17.67 13.82 2.71
C PRO A 187 -17.00 15.20 2.83
N MET A 188 -16.53 15.76 1.72
CA MET A 188 -15.88 17.08 1.62
C MET A 188 -16.51 17.90 0.49
N GLY A 189 -17.66 18.53 0.77
CA GLY A 189 -18.39 19.33 -0.22
C GLY A 189 -18.89 18.47 -1.40
N LYS A 190 -18.30 18.67 -2.59
CA LYS A 190 -18.61 17.91 -3.81
C LYS A 190 -17.72 16.66 -3.99
N GLU A 191 -16.85 16.40 -3.03
CA GLU A 191 -15.94 15.25 -3.01
C GLU A 191 -16.29 14.31 -1.85
N THR A 192 -15.89 13.04 -1.97
CA THR A 192 -15.89 12.09 -0.85
C THR A 192 -14.55 11.37 -0.85
N THR A 193 -13.89 11.31 0.30
CA THR A 193 -12.61 10.62 0.46
C THR A 193 -12.82 9.31 1.21
N LEU A 194 -12.36 8.22 0.61
CA LEU A 194 -12.20 6.93 1.28
C LEU A 194 -10.75 6.79 1.73
N SER A 195 -10.55 6.52 3.01
CA SER A 195 -9.24 6.28 3.61
C SER A 195 -9.21 4.89 4.26
N LEU A 196 -8.52 3.96 3.63
CA LEU A 196 -8.16 2.66 4.20
C LEU A 196 -6.82 2.82 4.90
N HIS A 197 -6.66 2.27 6.10
CA HIS A 197 -5.41 2.40 6.84
C HIS A 197 -5.21 1.23 7.79
N TRP A 198 -3.96 0.93 8.10
CA TRP A 198 -3.63 -0.01 9.18
C TRP A 198 -3.53 0.74 10.51
N VAL A 199 -4.36 0.39 11.49
CA VAL A 199 -4.30 0.90 12.87
C VAL A 199 -3.33 0.06 13.69
N ASP A 200 -2.03 0.26 13.54
CA ASP A 200 -1.05 -0.49 14.32
C ASP A 200 -0.38 0.39 15.38
N VAL A 201 -0.84 0.23 16.63
CA VAL A 201 -0.33 0.96 17.80
C VAL A 201 1.05 0.42 18.23
N ALA A 202 1.39 -0.82 17.89
CA ALA A 202 2.66 -1.44 18.27
C ALA A 202 3.79 -1.11 17.29
N ARG A 203 3.47 -0.91 16.00
CA ARG A 203 4.42 -0.59 14.91
C ARG A 203 5.40 0.52 15.25
N ASN A 204 4.90 1.63 15.78
CA ASN A 204 5.74 2.81 16.06
C ASN A 204 6.77 2.54 17.18
N LYS A 205 6.52 1.58 18.06
CA LYS A 205 7.39 1.28 19.22
C LYS A 205 8.64 0.48 18.84
N ASN A 206 8.66 -0.15 17.66
CA ASN A 206 9.73 -1.08 17.28
C ASN A 206 10.74 -0.50 16.27
N TYR A 207 10.42 0.62 15.60
CA TYR A 207 11.37 1.28 14.68
C TYR A 207 12.71 1.66 15.32
N GLY A 208 12.66 2.20 16.54
CA GLY A 208 13.85 2.63 17.27
C GLY A 208 14.67 1.49 17.86
N LYS A 209 14.14 0.25 17.85
CA LYS A 209 14.77 -0.91 18.50
C LYS A 209 15.63 -1.76 17.57
N HIS A 210 15.67 -1.43 16.29
CA HIS A 210 16.52 -2.15 15.35
C HIS A 210 18.01 -1.91 15.73
N PRO A 211 18.90 -2.93 15.73
CA PRO A 211 20.28 -2.76 16.17
C PRO A 211 21.03 -1.62 15.46
N GLN A 212 20.77 -1.44 14.17
CA GLN A 212 21.33 -0.35 13.36
C GLN A 212 20.70 1.03 13.61
N CYS A 213 19.65 1.10 14.43
CA CYS A 213 18.98 2.32 14.86
C CYS A 213 19.33 2.71 16.30
N GLU A 214 19.62 1.74 17.17
CA GLU A 214 19.92 1.94 18.60
C GLU A 214 21.31 2.57 18.88
N GLN A 215 22.23 2.59 17.92
CA GLN A 215 23.59 3.09 18.17
C GLN A 215 23.71 4.62 18.04
N SER A 216 23.37 5.32 19.12
CA SER A 216 24.11 6.52 19.54
C SER A 216 24.15 6.63 21.07
N GLN A 217 24.75 5.66 21.75
CA GLN A 217 25.19 5.88 23.13
C GLN A 217 26.63 5.37 23.29
N ASN A 218 27.50 6.34 23.56
CA ASN A 218 28.87 6.21 24.06
C ASN A 218 29.95 5.84 23.04
N ILE A 219 30.34 6.84 22.23
CA ILE A 219 31.78 6.99 21.96
C ILE A 219 32.38 7.49 23.27
N SER A 220 33.05 6.61 24.02
CA SER A 220 34.02 7.05 25.04
C SER A 220 35.07 7.83 24.29
N ILE A 221 35.21 9.11 24.63
CA ILE A 221 36.41 9.86 24.28
C ILE A 221 37.40 9.49 25.37
N ASP A 222 38.28 8.54 25.07
CA ASP A 222 39.52 8.35 25.82
C ASP A 222 40.54 9.43 25.42
#